data_AF-A0A8U0M705-F1
#
_entry.id   AF-A0A8U0M705-F1
#
_cell.length_a   1.000
_cell.length_b   1.000
_cell.length_c   1.000
_cell.angle_alpha   90.00
_cell.angle_beta   90.00
_cell.angle_gamma   90.00
#
_symmetry.space_group_name_H-M   'P 1'
#
loop_
_entity.id
_entity.type
_entity.pdbx_description
1 polymer ?
#
loop_
_entity_poly.entity_id
_entity_poly.type
_entity_poly.pdbx_seq_one_letter_code
_entity_poly.pdbx_strand_id
1 'polypeptide(L)' 'MGAKGLGDFALIGFAATVANAVFNATGQRIRTLPITPDKVMQKLV' A
#
# COMPACT_ATOMS: atom_id res chain seq x y z
N MET A 1 20.52 -12.62 -26.91
CA MET A 1 20.68 -11.83 -25.67
C MET A 1 19.30 -11.62 -25.07
N GLY A 2 19.04 -12.19 -23.89
CA GLY A 2 17.73 -12.15 -23.25
C GLY A 2 17.56 -10.88 -22.40
N ALA A 3 16.83 -9.89 -22.91
CA ALA A 3 16.41 -8.75 -22.13
C ALA A 3 15.14 -9.11 -21.35
N LYS A 4 15.19 -8.99 -20.01
CA LYS A 4 13.98 -9.00 -19.17
C LYS A 4 13.66 -7.56 -18.81
N GLY A 5 12.43 -7.13 -19.10
CA GLY A 5 11.95 -5.78 -18.76
C GLY A 5 11.91 -5.60 -17.24
N LEU A 6 12.61 -4.58 -16.75
CA LEU A 6 12.71 -4.24 -15.33
C LEU A 6 11.86 -3.02 -14.95
N GLY A 7 11.19 -2.38 -15.91
CA GLY A 7 10.51 -1.09 -15.72
C GLY A 7 9.45 -1.12 -14.62
N ASP A 8 8.56 -2.11 -14.64
CA ASP A 8 7.44 -2.21 -13.71
C ASP A 8 7.74 -3.01 -12.44
N PHE A 9 8.90 -3.69 -12.37
CA PHE A 9 9.24 -4.55 -11.23
C PHE A 9 9.29 -3.81 -9.90
N ALA A 10 9.72 -2.54 -9.91
CA ALA A 10 9.78 -1.70 -8.72
C ALA A 10 8.38 -1.38 -8.13
N LEU A 11 7.34 -1.43 -8.96
CA LEU A 11 5.96 -1.16 -8.55
C LEU A 11 5.22 -2.40 -8.04
N ILE A 12 5.74 -3.59 -8.32
CA ILE A 12 5.13 -4.85 -7.88
C ILE A 12 5.11 -4.86 -6.34
N GLY A 13 3.92 -4.80 -5.76
CA GLY A 13 3.71 -4.82 -4.32
C GLY A 13 3.82 -3.46 -3.61
N PHE A 14 4.09 -2.35 -4.32
CA PHE A 14 4.20 -1.02 -3.70
C PHE A 14 2.95 -0.66 -2.88
N ALA A 15 1.76 -0.83 -3.45
CA ALA A 15 0.50 -0.57 -2.75
C ALA A 15 0.30 -1.46 -1.51
N ALA A 16 0.74 -2.72 -1.55
CA ALA A 16 0.64 -3.64 -0.42
C ALA A 16 1.63 -3.26 0.70
N THR A 17 2.84 -2.85 0.36
CA THR A 17 3.84 -2.34 1.31
C THR A 17 3.32 -1.11 2.05
N VAL A 18 2.74 -0.15 1.32
CA VAL A 18 2.14 1.05 1.93
C VAL A 18 0.96 0.66 2.83
N ALA A 19 0.08 -0.24 2.41
CA ALA A 19 -1.04 -0.71 3.23
C ALA A 19 -0.59 -1.37 4.54
N ASN A 20 0.47 -2.17 4.50
CA ASN A 20 1.04 -2.80 5.70
C ASN A 20 1.72 -1.78 6.61
N ALA A 21 2.40 -0.77 6.05
CA ALA A 21 3.00 0.31 6.84
C ALA A 21 1.93 1.11 7.60
N VAL A 22 0.82 1.43 6.94
CA VAL A 22 -0.34 2.10 7.59
C VAL A 22 -0.92 1.23 8.70
N PHE A 23 -1.11 -0.08 8.45
CA PHE A 23 -1.57 -1.01 9.49
C PHE A 23 -0.60 -1.10 10.67
N ASN A 24 0.71 -1.12 10.43
CA ASN A 24 1.71 -1.14 11.48
C ASN A 24 1.72 0.15 12.32
N ALA A 25 1.45 1.31 11.70
CA ALA A 25 1.43 2.61 12.40
C ALA A 25 0.13 2.87 13.17
N THR A 26 -1.00 2.35 12.69
CA THR A 26 -2.34 2.73 13.19
C THR A 26 -3.13 1.57 13.80
N GLY A 27 -2.67 0.33 13.61
CA GLY A 27 -3.46 -0.88 13.92
C GLY A 27 -4.65 -1.10 12.98
N GLN A 28 -4.91 -0.19 12.03
CA GLN A 28 -6.09 -0.21 11.17
C GLN A 28 -5.81 -0.81 9.80
N ARG A 29 -6.50 -1.90 9.47
CA ARG A 29 -6.43 -2.54 8.13
C ARG A 29 -7.44 -1.89 7.18
N ILE A 30 -6.93 -1.28 6.12
CA ILE A 30 -7.70 -0.72 5.01
C ILE A 30 -7.51 -1.64 3.79
N ARG A 31 -8.61 -2.27 3.35
CA ARG A 31 -8.64 -3.18 2.20
C ARG A 31 -9.15 -2.51 0.92
N THR A 32 -9.66 -1.29 1.03
CA THR A 32 -10.28 -0.54 -0.07
C THR A 32 -9.36 0.59 -0.50
N LEU A 33 -8.69 0.39 -1.63
CA LEU A 33 -7.86 1.42 -2.28
C LEU A 33 -8.75 2.52 -2.90
N PRO A 34 -8.26 3.76 -3.06
CA PRO A 34 -7.01 4.29 -2.52
C PRO A 34 -7.07 4.49 -0.98
N ILE A 35 -5.91 4.40 -0.32
CA ILE A 35 -5.77 4.68 1.12
C ILE A 35 -5.70 6.19 1.28
N THR A 36 -6.84 6.80 1.60
CA THR A 36 -6.94 8.23 1.91
C THR A 36 -6.86 8.47 3.42
N PRO A 37 -6.29 9.61 3.87
CA PRO A 37 -6.20 9.94 5.29
C PRO A 37 -7.57 9.97 5.99
N ASP A 38 -8.63 10.36 5.29
CA ASP A 38 -10.01 10.33 5.78
C ASP A 38 -10.45 8.92 6.23
N LYS A 39 -10.13 7.89 5.43
CA LYS A 39 -10.43 6.48 5.76
C LYS A 39 -9.60 5.98 6.94
N VAL A 40 -8.39 6.50 7.13
CA VAL A 40 -7.54 6.17 8.27
C VAL A 40 -8.10 6.81 9.54
N MET A 41 -8.51 8.09 9.46
CA MET A 41 -9.07 8.85 10.58
C MET A 41 -10.43 8.34 11.04
N GLN A 42 -11.33 7.95 10.13
CA GLN A 42 -12.64 7.36 10.50
C GLN A 42 -12.53 6.12 11.38
N LYS A 43 -11.43 5.38 11.23
CA LYS A 43 -11.20 4.16 11.98
C LYS A 43 -10.39 4.39 13.27
N LEU A 44 -9.80 5.56 13.47
CA LEU A 44 -9.01 5.89 14.67
C LEU A 44 -9.86 6.40 15.85
N VAL A 45 -11.19 6.40 15.73
CA VAL A 45 -12.16 6.84 16.75
C VAL A 45 -12.83 5.66 17.43
#